data_AF-A0A7C4ZUU5-F1
#
_entry.id   AF-A0A7C4ZUU5-F1
#
_cell.length_a   1.000
_cell.length_b   1.000
_cell.length_c   1.000
_cell.angle_alpha   90.00
_cell.angle_beta   90.00
_cell.angle_gamma   90.00
#
_symmetry.space_group_name_H-M   'P 1'
#
loop_
_entity.id
_entity.type
_entity.pdbx_description
1 polymer ?
#
loop_
_entity_poly.entity_id
_entity_poly.type
_entity_poly.pdbx_seq_one_letter_code
_entity_poly.pdbx_strand_id
1 'polypeptide(L)'
;MLTIENLPTIPLENLEDEVKLILNSVLFDIEYNFSFAFEVVYINSLQRKIRRKPKPRYDIPVEPVDFTFKKYIPELIDYFHTGEKVDYAPFKFICYFHIVEFFQDKSAFFIVREKLKNIVLKPDFNLNINLYVTQALNLIKTESEKNQTDKTKIQRVLKQFIEQEEFKTFLTNDELLDYFEKDAVFSFAQPLTLKAIDFSTEEKFIESLTNRIYSIRCSIVHSNPDFDVKKAVPFVASNENIEKLRYEIEIMMEVAKTIILKTTEK
;
A
#
# COMPACT_ATOMS: atom_id res chain seq x y z
N MET A 1 -36.53 2.75 26.07
CA MET A 1 -36.66 1.32 25.71
C MET A 1 -36.48 1.25 24.21
N LEU A 2 -35.51 0.49 23.71
CA LEU A 2 -35.26 0.33 22.27
C LEU A 2 -36.03 -0.89 21.79
N THR A 3 -36.87 -0.73 20.76
CA THR A 3 -37.64 -1.82 20.16
C THR A 3 -37.25 -1.92 18.69
N ILE A 4 -36.87 -3.10 18.22
CA ILE A 4 -36.53 -3.36 16.82
C ILE A 4 -37.66 -4.20 16.23
N GLU A 5 -38.38 -3.64 15.25
CA GLU A 5 -39.49 -4.29 14.56
C GLU A 5 -39.07 -4.76 13.16
N ASN A 6 -39.84 -5.66 12.54
CA ASN A 6 -39.59 -6.19 11.18
C ASN A 6 -38.29 -6.98 11.00
N LEU A 7 -37.85 -7.71 12.02
CA LEU A 7 -36.69 -8.60 11.90
C LEU A 7 -37.00 -9.78 10.94
N PRO A 8 -36.12 -10.07 9.97
CA PRO A 8 -36.27 -11.24 9.11
C PRO A 8 -36.09 -12.55 9.92
N THR A 9 -36.61 -13.66 9.41
CA THR A 9 -36.30 -14.99 9.95
C THR A 9 -34.85 -15.35 9.61
N ILE A 10 -33.99 -15.44 10.63
CA ILE A 10 -32.55 -15.63 10.44
C ILE A 10 -32.21 -17.13 10.44
N PRO A 11 -31.64 -17.69 9.35
CA PRO A 11 -31.12 -19.06 9.34
C PRO A 11 -29.85 -19.18 10.19
N LEU A 12 -29.70 -20.31 10.89
CA LEU A 12 -28.56 -20.59 11.79
C LEU A 12 -27.20 -20.53 11.10
N GLU A 13 -27.11 -20.86 9.81
CA GLU A 13 -25.86 -20.88 9.05
C GLU A 13 -25.28 -19.47 8.80
N ASN A 14 -26.12 -18.42 8.79
CA ASN A 14 -25.70 -17.04 8.49
C ASN A 14 -26.01 -16.06 9.65
N LEU A 15 -26.19 -16.58 10.86
CA LEU A 15 -26.67 -15.80 12.00
C LEU A 15 -25.77 -14.59 12.31
N GLU A 16 -24.44 -14.75 12.25
CA GLU A 16 -23.51 -13.66 12.58
C GLU A 16 -23.59 -12.50 11.58
N ASP A 17 -23.64 -12.79 10.28
CA ASP A 17 -23.70 -11.77 9.24
C ASP A 17 -25.05 -11.04 9.25
N GLU A 18 -26.14 -11.77 9.45
CA GLU A 18 -27.49 -11.19 9.58
C GLU A 18 -27.62 -10.30 10.82
N VAL A 19 -27.10 -10.76 11.97
CA VAL A 19 -27.06 -9.93 13.20
C VAL A 19 -26.24 -8.67 12.97
N LYS A 20 -25.12 -8.75 12.27
CA LYS A 20 -24.29 -7.59 11.95
C LYS A 20 -25.03 -6.59 11.07
N LEU A 21 -25.78 -7.06 10.07
CA LEU A 21 -26.61 -6.21 9.21
C LEU A 21 -27.67 -5.45 10.02
N ILE A 22 -28.37 -6.16 10.91
CA ILE A 22 -29.38 -5.56 11.80
C ILE A 22 -28.74 -4.50 12.70
N LEU A 23 -27.62 -4.83 13.35
CA LEU A 23 -26.90 -3.89 14.22
C LEU A 23 -26.43 -2.65 13.47
N ASN A 24 -25.84 -2.81 12.29
CA ASN A 24 -25.40 -1.69 11.47
C ASN A 24 -26.57 -0.77 11.10
N SER A 25 -27.72 -1.34 10.73
CA SER A 25 -28.93 -0.57 10.41
C SER A 25 -29.39 0.27 11.60
N VAL A 26 -29.57 -0.36 12.76
CA VAL A 26 -30.06 0.31 13.96
C VAL A 26 -29.06 1.33 14.51
N LEU A 27 -27.76 1.00 14.52
CA LEU A 27 -26.73 1.92 14.97
C LEU A 27 -26.66 3.14 14.05
N PHE A 28 -26.71 2.96 12.72
CA PHE A 28 -26.72 4.09 11.79
C PHE A 28 -27.89 5.05 12.03
N ASP A 29 -29.10 4.54 12.29
CA ASP A 29 -30.24 5.39 12.63
C ASP A 29 -30.01 6.19 13.92
N ILE A 30 -29.37 5.58 14.93
CA ILE A 30 -29.02 6.28 16.18
C ILE A 30 -27.97 7.36 15.88
N GLU A 31 -26.92 7.05 15.11
CA GLU A 31 -25.88 8.02 14.76
C GLU A 31 -26.45 9.23 14.02
N TYR A 32 -27.31 8.97 13.03
CA TYR A 32 -27.95 10.01 12.23
C TYR A 32 -28.81 10.94 13.08
N ASN A 33 -29.59 10.40 14.00
CA ASN A 33 -30.52 11.20 14.81
C ASN A 33 -29.86 11.88 16.02
N PHE A 34 -28.78 11.32 16.56
CA PHE A 34 -28.20 11.75 17.83
C PHE A 34 -26.75 12.24 17.74
N SER A 35 -26.14 12.24 16.55
CA SER A 35 -24.75 12.69 16.32
C SER A 35 -23.70 11.96 17.16
N PHE A 36 -24.00 10.75 17.62
CA PHE A 36 -23.02 9.83 18.15
C PHE A 36 -22.45 9.00 17.00
N ALA A 37 -21.24 8.46 17.15
CA ALA A 37 -20.65 7.50 16.21
C ALA A 37 -20.46 6.17 16.95
N PHE A 38 -20.97 5.09 16.37
CA PHE A 38 -20.87 3.74 16.89
C PHE A 38 -20.16 2.86 15.86
N GLU A 39 -19.59 1.76 16.32
CA GLU A 39 -19.01 0.76 15.42
C GLU A 39 -19.32 -0.62 16.00
N VAL A 40 -19.72 -1.55 15.13
CA VAL A 40 -19.89 -2.95 15.52
C VAL A 40 -18.52 -3.61 15.60
N VAL A 41 -18.06 -3.85 16.82
CA VAL A 41 -16.76 -4.48 17.07
C VAL A 41 -16.97 -5.91 17.59
N TYR A 42 -16.24 -6.88 17.03
CA TYR A 42 -16.23 -8.23 17.58
C TYR A 42 -15.48 -8.24 18.91
N ILE A 43 -16.07 -8.77 19.98
CA ILE A 43 -15.42 -8.82 21.30
C ILE A 43 -14.06 -9.55 21.23
N ASN A 44 -13.93 -10.57 20.38
CA ASN A 44 -12.67 -11.28 20.15
C ASN A 44 -11.59 -10.39 19.50
N SER A 45 -11.99 -9.37 18.74
CA SER A 45 -11.06 -8.36 18.20
C SER A 45 -10.54 -7.40 19.28
N LEU A 46 -11.33 -7.15 20.34
CA LEU A 46 -10.91 -6.37 21.52
C LEU A 46 -9.95 -7.15 22.43
N GLN A 47 -10.09 -8.48 22.49
CA GLN A 47 -9.20 -9.36 23.26
C GLN A 47 -7.82 -9.53 22.62
N ARG A 48 -7.69 -9.26 21.32
CA ARG A 48 -6.39 -9.23 20.65
C ARG A 48 -5.69 -7.94 21.02
N LYS A 49 -4.97 -7.97 22.16
CA LYS A 49 -3.82 -7.09 22.38
C LYS A 49 -3.05 -7.11 21.08
N ILE A 50 -2.99 -5.97 20.40
CA ILE A 50 -2.09 -5.73 19.28
C ILE A 50 -0.72 -6.11 19.81
N ARG A 51 -0.29 -7.35 19.57
CA ARG A 51 1.10 -7.75 19.71
C ARG A 51 1.77 -7.12 18.51
N ARG A 52 1.90 -5.79 18.52
CA ARG A 52 3.10 -5.19 17.93
C ARG A 52 4.21 -5.95 18.65
N LYS A 53 4.85 -6.92 17.98
CA LYS A 53 6.14 -7.41 18.47
C LYS A 53 6.90 -6.14 18.80
N PRO A 54 7.38 -5.96 20.04
CA PRO A 54 8.11 -4.76 20.38
C PRO A 54 9.15 -4.64 19.28
N LYS A 55 9.10 -3.55 18.48
CA LYS A 55 10.25 -3.15 17.66
C LYS A 55 11.46 -3.35 18.57
N PRO A 56 12.55 -3.98 18.11
CA PRO A 56 13.71 -4.24 18.96
C PRO A 56 13.90 -2.99 19.80
N ARG A 57 13.66 -3.12 21.11
CA ARG A 57 13.77 -1.97 22.00
C ARG A 57 15.26 -1.73 22.02
N TYR A 58 15.70 -0.87 21.12
CA TYR A 58 17.01 -0.26 21.22
C TYR A 58 16.99 0.39 22.59
N ASP A 59 17.91 -0.05 23.44
CA ASP A 59 18.09 0.58 24.73
C ASP A 59 18.25 2.09 24.49
N ILE A 60 17.57 2.89 25.31
CA ILE A 60 17.72 4.34 25.23
C ILE A 60 19.23 4.60 25.38
N PRO A 61 19.89 5.21 24.39
CA PRO A 61 21.32 5.38 24.44
C PRO A 61 21.69 6.14 25.72
N VAL A 62 22.59 5.54 26.51
CA VAL A 62 23.10 6.18 27.75
C VAL A 62 24.02 7.34 27.40
N GLU A 63 24.68 7.23 26.24
CA GLU A 63 25.53 8.27 25.66
C GLU A 63 24.69 9.27 24.85
N PRO A 64 25.13 10.55 24.77
CA PRO A 64 24.46 11.55 23.95
C PRO A 64 24.41 11.10 22.49
N VAL A 65 23.21 11.13 21.92
CA VAL A 65 22.98 10.81 20.50
C VAL A 65 23.11 12.09 19.70
N ASP A 66 24.11 12.15 18.83
CA ASP A 66 24.25 13.23 17.86
C ASP A 66 23.29 13.01 16.69
N PHE A 67 22.26 13.84 16.60
CA PHE A 67 21.36 13.84 15.47
C PHE A 67 21.90 14.74 14.36
N THR A 68 22.01 14.20 13.14
CA THR A 68 22.25 15.02 11.96
C THR A 68 20.92 15.54 11.42
N PHE A 69 20.82 16.87 11.27
CA PHE A 69 19.66 17.47 10.60
C PHE A 69 19.57 16.97 9.15
N LYS A 70 18.38 16.53 8.78
CA LYS A 70 18.04 16.02 7.44
C LYS A 70 16.83 16.79 6.94
N LYS A 71 16.94 17.36 5.73
CA LYS A 71 15.85 18.12 5.11
C LYS A 71 14.92 17.17 4.38
N TYR A 72 13.93 16.64 5.12
CA TYR A 72 12.87 15.80 4.56
C TYR A 72 11.79 16.66 3.89
N ILE A 73 11.06 16.05 2.95
CA ILE A 73 9.88 16.64 2.30
C ILE A 73 8.72 16.62 3.32
N PRO A 74 8.21 17.78 3.78
CA PRO A 74 7.23 17.86 4.86
C PRO A 74 5.96 17.04 4.60
N GLU A 75 5.45 17.08 3.37
CA GLU A 75 4.22 16.39 2.98
C GLU A 75 4.34 14.87 3.16
N LEU A 76 5.53 14.29 2.89
CA LEU A 76 5.76 12.86 3.06
C LEU A 76 5.81 12.49 4.54
N ILE A 77 6.41 13.36 5.37
CA ILE A 77 6.47 13.17 6.82
C ILE A 77 5.07 13.24 7.43
N ASP A 78 4.21 14.15 6.94
CA ASP A 78 2.83 14.27 7.42
C ASP A 78 1.99 13.03 7.09
N TYR A 79 2.09 12.49 5.87
CA TYR A 79 1.44 11.23 5.52
C TYR A 79 1.94 10.07 6.38
N PHE A 80 3.26 9.97 6.59
CA PHE A 80 3.85 8.93 7.41
C PHE A 80 3.36 9.01 8.87
N HIS A 81 3.39 10.21 9.48
CA HIS A 81 2.91 10.44 10.84
C HIS A 81 1.41 10.21 10.98
N THR A 82 0.62 10.52 9.96
CA THR A 82 -0.83 10.24 9.95
C THR A 82 -1.06 8.72 9.98
N GLY A 83 -0.33 7.95 9.18
CA GLY A 83 -0.36 6.48 9.21
C GLY A 83 -0.02 5.90 10.59
N GLU A 84 0.97 6.47 11.29
CA GLU A 84 1.31 6.04 12.64
C GLU A 84 0.20 6.29 13.68
N LYS A 85 -0.58 7.37 13.51
CA LYS A 85 -1.64 7.80 14.45
C LYS A 85 -2.98 7.12 14.23
N VAL A 86 -3.28 6.69 13.00
CA VAL A 86 -4.55 6.09 12.63
C VAL A 86 -4.63 4.64 13.13
N ASP A 87 -5.76 4.22 13.67
CA ASP A 87 -5.99 2.82 14.05
C ASP A 87 -6.66 2.00 12.94
N TYR A 88 -7.48 2.64 12.10
CA TYR A 88 -8.17 1.98 11.01
C TYR A 88 -7.19 1.51 9.91
N ALA A 89 -7.04 0.19 9.79
CA ALA A 89 -6.00 -0.43 8.96
C ALA A 89 -6.07 -0.06 7.47
N PRO A 90 -7.23 -0.05 6.78
CA PRO A 90 -7.30 0.36 5.39
C PRO A 90 -6.81 1.80 5.17
N PHE A 91 -7.21 2.73 6.04
CA PHE A 91 -6.76 4.12 5.92
C PHE A 91 -5.26 4.26 6.21
N LYS A 92 -4.73 3.51 7.19
CA LYS A 92 -3.28 3.44 7.44
C LYS A 92 -2.48 2.99 6.23
N PHE A 93 -2.93 1.95 5.53
CA PHE A 93 -2.30 1.52 4.28
C PHE A 93 -2.25 2.65 3.25
N ILE A 94 -3.36 3.37 3.09
CA ILE A 94 -3.47 4.49 2.15
C ILE A 94 -2.56 5.66 2.53
N CYS A 95 -2.41 5.98 3.82
CA CYS A 95 -1.46 7.00 4.28
C CYS A 95 -0.03 6.70 3.81
N TYR A 96 0.43 5.46 3.96
CA TYR A 96 1.75 5.08 3.45
C TYR A 96 1.80 5.02 1.92
N PHE A 97 0.71 4.59 1.25
CA PHE A 97 0.60 4.59 -0.20
C PHE A 97 0.70 5.99 -0.82
N HIS A 98 0.18 7.03 -0.17
CA HIS A 98 0.27 8.40 -0.67
C HIS A 98 1.73 8.87 -0.86
N ILE A 99 2.69 8.31 -0.11
CA ILE A 99 4.12 8.58 -0.30
C ILE A 99 4.60 8.02 -1.65
N VAL A 100 4.13 6.84 -2.07
CA VAL A 100 4.39 6.29 -3.41
C VAL A 100 3.69 7.15 -4.47
N GLU A 101 2.44 7.52 -4.23
CA GLU A 101 1.62 8.33 -5.15
C GLU A 101 2.27 9.69 -5.47
N PHE A 102 2.88 10.34 -4.47
CA PHE A 102 3.61 11.60 -4.65
C PHE A 102 4.67 11.56 -5.76
N PHE A 103 5.26 10.39 -6.03
CA PHE A 103 6.29 10.20 -7.05
C PHE A 103 5.78 9.57 -8.35
N GLN A 104 4.52 9.13 -8.43
CA GLN A 104 4.01 8.42 -9.60
C GLN A 104 4.15 9.25 -10.89
N ASP A 105 3.77 10.53 -10.86
CA ASP A 105 3.89 11.41 -12.02
C ASP A 105 5.34 11.88 -12.27
N LYS A 106 6.16 12.00 -11.21
CA LYS A 106 7.56 12.44 -11.30
C LYS A 106 8.50 11.35 -11.82
N SER A 107 8.21 10.08 -11.54
CA SER A 107 9.05 8.93 -11.92
C SER A 107 9.19 8.75 -13.43
N ALA A 108 8.16 9.14 -14.20
CA ALA A 108 8.22 9.10 -15.66
C ALA A 108 9.33 10.03 -16.19
N PHE A 109 9.42 11.24 -15.64
CA PHE A 109 10.47 12.19 -16.00
C PHE A 109 11.86 11.71 -15.60
N PHE A 110 11.99 10.99 -14.49
CA PHE A 110 13.28 10.43 -14.07
C PHE A 110 13.83 9.42 -15.09
N ILE A 111 13.00 8.47 -15.53
CA ILE A 111 13.39 7.48 -16.55
C ILE A 111 13.76 8.15 -17.87
N VAL A 112 12.96 9.14 -18.29
CA VAL A 112 13.22 9.92 -19.50
C VAL A 112 14.56 10.64 -19.38
N ARG A 113 14.80 11.32 -18.26
CA ARG A 113 16.03 12.07 -17.99
C ARG A 113 17.27 11.18 -18.02
N GLU A 114 17.27 10.04 -17.34
CA GLU A 114 18.41 9.12 -17.30
C GLU A 114 18.73 8.55 -18.68
N LYS A 115 17.71 8.13 -19.43
CA LYS A 115 17.93 7.62 -20.79
C LYS A 115 18.40 8.71 -21.75
N LEU A 116 17.87 9.94 -21.66
CA LEU A 116 18.35 11.08 -22.44
C LEU A 116 19.81 11.40 -22.12
N LYS A 117 20.19 11.39 -20.84
CA LYS A 117 21.58 11.57 -20.41
C LYS A 117 22.49 10.51 -21.05
N ASN A 118 22.08 9.24 -21.02
CA ASN A 118 22.85 8.16 -21.64
C ASN A 118 22.96 8.31 -23.17
N ILE A 119 21.94 8.84 -23.84
CA ILE A 119 21.99 9.12 -25.28
C ILE A 119 23.03 10.21 -25.57
N VAL A 120 23.01 11.32 -24.82
CA VAL A 120 23.92 12.47 -25.03
C VAL A 120 25.38 12.11 -24.72
N LEU A 121 25.61 11.18 -23.78
CA LEU A 121 26.95 10.74 -23.39
C LEU A 121 27.57 9.72 -24.36
N LYS A 122 26.88 9.31 -25.43
CA LYS A 122 27.44 8.34 -26.38
C LYS A 122 28.63 8.94 -27.14
N PRO A 123 29.77 8.22 -27.29
CA PRO A 123 30.96 8.74 -27.97
C PRO A 123 30.72 9.17 -29.42
N ASP A 124 29.76 8.55 -30.10
CA ASP A 124 29.38 8.80 -31.50
C ASP A 124 28.19 9.78 -31.63
N PHE A 125 27.75 10.42 -30.55
CA PHE A 125 26.56 11.29 -30.55
C PHE A 125 26.61 12.37 -31.64
N ASN A 126 27.78 12.99 -31.82
CA ASN A 126 27.99 14.05 -32.81
C ASN A 126 27.83 13.56 -34.25
N LEU A 127 28.11 12.29 -34.53
CA LEU A 127 28.01 11.71 -35.87
C LEU A 127 26.57 11.23 -36.18
N ASN A 128 25.83 10.84 -35.15
CA ASN A 128 24.51 10.20 -35.26
C ASN A 128 23.38 11.04 -34.66
N ILE A 129 23.53 12.37 -34.63
CA ILE A 129 22.61 13.29 -33.93
C ILE A 129 21.14 13.09 -34.31
N ASN A 130 20.81 12.98 -35.61
CA ASN A 130 19.43 12.83 -36.07
C ASN A 130 18.79 11.51 -35.59
N LEU A 131 19.57 10.43 -35.57
CA LEU A 131 19.12 9.13 -35.07
C LEU A 131 18.85 9.20 -33.56
N TYR A 132 19.76 9.79 -32.80
CA TYR A 132 19.62 9.92 -31.35
C TYR A 132 18.51 10.89 -30.93
N VAL A 133 18.31 11.99 -31.65
CA VAL A 133 17.16 12.90 -31.46
C VAL A 133 15.85 12.17 -31.74
N THR A 134 15.78 11.36 -32.81
CA THR A 134 14.60 10.56 -33.12
C THR A 134 14.32 9.52 -32.02
N GLN A 135 15.36 8.85 -31.51
CA GLN A 135 15.24 7.94 -30.36
C GLN A 135 14.73 8.66 -29.11
N ALA A 136 15.25 9.85 -28.81
CA ALA A 136 14.80 10.68 -27.71
C ALA A 136 13.33 11.09 -27.82
N LEU A 137 12.87 11.53 -29.00
CA LEU A 137 11.47 11.88 -29.25
C LEU A 137 10.54 10.67 -29.10
N ASN A 138 10.93 9.51 -29.65
CA ASN A 138 10.16 8.28 -29.50
C ASN A 138 10.09 7.81 -28.05
N LEU A 139 11.16 8.03 -27.28
CA LEU A 139 11.20 7.72 -25.86
C LEU A 139 10.20 8.59 -25.09
N ILE A 140 10.24 9.91 -25.29
CA ILE A 140 9.29 10.84 -24.66
C ILE A 140 7.85 10.43 -25.00
N LYS A 141 7.58 10.17 -26.29
CA LYS A 141 6.26 9.77 -26.76
C LYS A 141 5.78 8.44 -26.15
N THR A 142 6.65 7.44 -26.08
CA THR A 142 6.31 6.14 -25.50
C THR A 142 6.01 6.25 -24.01
N GLU A 143 6.80 7.06 -23.30
CA GLU A 143 6.61 7.31 -21.88
C GLU A 143 5.37 8.16 -21.59
N SER A 144 4.95 9.03 -22.52
CA SER A 144 3.71 9.81 -22.39
C SER A 144 2.44 9.05 -22.78
N GLU A 145 2.48 8.14 -23.75
CA GLU A 145 1.28 7.50 -24.33
C GLU A 145 0.99 6.08 -23.82
N LYS A 146 2.02 5.22 -23.65
CA LYS A 146 1.82 3.77 -23.38
C LYS A 146 1.91 3.38 -21.91
N ASN A 147 2.49 4.22 -21.06
CA ASN A 147 2.84 3.87 -19.69
C ASN A 147 2.03 4.61 -18.60
N GLN A 148 0.81 5.04 -18.93
CA GLN A 148 -0.02 5.83 -18.02
C GLN A 148 -0.77 5.02 -16.95
N THR A 149 -0.80 3.68 -17.02
CA THR A 149 -1.58 2.92 -16.04
C THR A 149 -1.03 3.12 -14.62
N ASP A 150 -1.92 3.26 -13.63
CA ASP A 150 -1.56 3.39 -12.21
C ASP A 150 -0.55 2.32 -11.79
N LYS A 151 -0.76 1.07 -12.23
CA LYS A 151 0.14 -0.05 -11.97
C LYS A 151 1.56 0.20 -12.51
N THR A 152 1.67 0.67 -13.75
CA THR A 152 2.97 1.01 -14.36
C THR A 152 3.65 2.17 -13.62
N LYS A 153 2.89 3.17 -13.14
CA LYS A 153 3.44 4.26 -12.34
C LYS A 153 3.97 3.78 -10.99
N ILE A 154 3.22 2.92 -10.29
CA ILE A 154 3.68 2.28 -9.04
C ILE A 154 4.98 1.51 -9.29
N GLN A 155 5.03 0.68 -10.34
CA GLN A 155 6.21 -0.12 -10.65
C GLN A 155 7.47 0.73 -10.84
N ARG A 156 7.34 1.92 -11.44
CA ARG A 156 8.47 2.84 -11.67
C ARG A 156 8.99 3.42 -10.37
N VAL A 157 8.08 3.87 -9.51
CA VAL A 157 8.44 4.40 -8.20
C VAL A 157 9.17 3.32 -7.39
N LEU A 158 8.62 2.10 -7.36
CA LEU A 158 9.28 0.98 -6.66
C LEU A 158 10.65 0.68 -7.26
N LYS A 159 10.77 0.59 -8.58
CA LYS A 159 12.06 0.37 -9.26
C LYS A 159 13.08 1.48 -9.00
N GLN A 160 12.62 2.70 -8.74
CA GLN A 160 13.49 3.85 -8.49
C GLN A 160 14.07 3.84 -7.07
N PHE A 161 13.32 3.36 -6.08
CA PHE A 161 13.68 3.54 -4.66
C PHE A 161 13.93 2.24 -3.92
N ILE A 162 13.32 1.13 -4.33
CA ILE A 162 13.37 -0.14 -3.60
C ILE A 162 14.39 -1.06 -4.26
N GLU A 163 15.25 -1.65 -3.44
CA GLU A 163 16.25 -2.63 -3.85
C GLU A 163 15.95 -3.95 -3.14
N GLN A 164 16.01 -5.06 -3.88
CA GLN A 164 15.61 -6.37 -3.38
C GLN A 164 16.36 -6.80 -2.12
N GLU A 165 17.68 -6.61 -2.06
CA GLU A 165 18.51 -7.06 -0.93
C GLU A 165 18.24 -6.26 0.36
N GLU A 166 18.10 -4.94 0.25
CA GLU A 166 17.71 -4.07 1.38
C GLU A 166 16.32 -4.47 1.90
N PHE A 167 15.38 -4.70 0.98
CA PHE A 167 14.02 -5.08 1.31
C PHE A 167 13.93 -6.47 1.96
N LYS A 168 14.73 -7.42 1.49
CA LYS A 168 14.83 -8.75 2.09
C LYS A 168 15.39 -8.69 3.51
N THR A 169 16.32 -7.77 3.76
CA THR A 169 16.87 -7.52 5.10
C THR A 169 15.80 -6.99 6.06
N PHE A 170 14.78 -6.28 5.58
CA PHE A 170 13.65 -5.85 6.40
C PHE A 170 12.73 -7.02 6.83
N LEU A 171 12.64 -8.09 6.04
CA LEU A 171 11.84 -9.27 6.36
C LEU A 171 12.51 -10.14 7.44
N THR A 172 12.78 -9.56 8.60
CA THR A 172 13.55 -10.17 9.70
C THR A 172 12.73 -11.11 10.60
N ASN A 173 11.40 -11.07 10.51
CA ASN A 173 10.51 -11.90 11.35
C ASN A 173 10.01 -13.10 10.54
N ASP A 174 10.19 -14.31 11.08
CA ASP A 174 9.73 -15.57 10.48
C ASP A 174 8.26 -15.53 10.05
N GLU A 175 7.38 -14.86 10.82
CA GLU A 175 5.94 -14.75 10.46
C GLU A 175 5.71 -13.85 9.24
N LEU A 176 6.48 -12.76 9.11
CA LEU A 176 6.36 -11.81 8.00
C LEU A 176 6.92 -12.45 6.73
N LEU A 177 8.07 -13.11 6.84
CA LEU A 177 8.68 -13.86 5.76
C LEU A 177 7.75 -14.99 5.28
N ASP A 178 7.23 -15.82 6.19
CA ASP A 178 6.32 -16.93 5.86
C ASP A 178 5.06 -16.45 5.13
N TYR A 179 4.52 -15.29 5.52
CA TYR A 179 3.37 -14.69 4.86
C TYR A 179 3.67 -14.27 3.41
N PHE A 180 4.85 -13.70 3.14
CA PHE A 180 5.20 -13.20 1.80
C PHE A 180 5.80 -14.25 0.86
N GLU A 181 6.27 -15.37 1.39
CA GLU A 181 6.69 -16.53 0.60
C GLU A 181 5.50 -17.36 0.07
N LYS A 182 4.27 -17.04 0.49
CA LYS A 182 3.05 -17.75 0.11
C LYS A 182 2.03 -16.82 -0.55
N ASP A 183 1.13 -17.44 -1.32
CA ASP A 183 -0.05 -16.76 -1.82
C ASP A 183 -0.97 -16.42 -0.63
N ALA A 184 -1.45 -15.18 -0.58
CA ALA A 184 -2.43 -14.73 0.41
C ALA A 184 -3.78 -14.51 -0.27
N VAL A 185 -4.84 -15.13 0.26
CA VAL A 185 -6.19 -15.01 -0.30
C VAL A 185 -7.03 -14.16 0.63
N PHE A 186 -7.57 -13.04 0.15
CA PHE A 186 -8.52 -12.21 0.89
C PHE A 186 -9.95 -12.66 0.60
N SER A 187 -10.73 -12.81 1.67
CA SER A 187 -12.11 -13.29 1.65
C SER A 187 -13.04 -12.09 1.39
N PHE A 188 -13.08 -11.60 0.16
CA PHE A 188 -14.03 -10.58 -0.29
C PHE A 188 -15.22 -11.23 -1.02
N ALA A 189 -16.13 -10.42 -1.58
CA ALA A 189 -17.23 -10.94 -2.40
C ALA A 189 -16.75 -11.79 -3.58
N GLN A 190 -15.60 -11.44 -4.15
CA GLN A 190 -14.80 -12.34 -4.99
C GLN A 190 -13.40 -12.49 -4.38
N PRO A 191 -12.87 -13.71 -4.20
CA PRO A 191 -11.58 -13.88 -3.58
C PRO A 191 -10.47 -13.13 -4.31
N LEU A 192 -9.73 -12.29 -3.59
CA LEU A 192 -8.53 -11.65 -4.12
C LEU A 192 -7.30 -12.47 -3.71
N THR A 193 -6.65 -13.10 -4.68
CA THR A 193 -5.39 -13.84 -4.45
C THR A 193 -4.20 -12.94 -4.76
N LEU A 194 -3.43 -12.63 -3.73
CA LEU A 194 -2.12 -11.98 -3.84
C LEU A 194 -1.04 -13.05 -3.97
N LYS A 195 -0.30 -13.03 -5.07
CA LYS A 195 0.82 -13.95 -5.29
C LYS A 195 1.98 -13.67 -4.34
N ALA A 196 2.68 -14.72 -3.93
CA ALA A 196 3.94 -14.64 -3.19
C ALA A 196 4.93 -13.65 -3.85
N ILE A 197 5.79 -13.02 -3.05
CA ILE A 197 6.84 -12.14 -3.56
C ILE A 197 7.94 -13.01 -4.19
N ASP A 198 8.26 -12.74 -5.45
CA ASP A 198 9.26 -13.51 -6.20
C ASP A 198 10.64 -12.86 -6.06
N PHE A 199 11.48 -13.44 -5.20
CA PHE A 199 12.86 -13.01 -4.97
C PHE A 199 13.88 -13.64 -5.94
N SER A 200 13.48 -14.20 -7.08
CA SER A 200 14.41 -14.83 -8.01
C SER A 200 15.22 -13.83 -8.85
N THR A 201 14.64 -12.70 -9.24
CA THR A 201 15.33 -11.58 -9.90
C THR A 201 14.73 -10.25 -9.45
N GLU A 202 15.51 -9.17 -9.55
CA GLU A 202 15.05 -7.81 -9.22
C GLU A 202 13.79 -7.43 -10.00
N GLU A 203 13.70 -7.78 -11.29
CA GLU A 203 12.49 -7.47 -12.08
C GLU A 203 11.24 -8.18 -11.57
N LYS A 204 11.34 -9.47 -11.23
CA LYS A 204 10.21 -10.23 -10.72
C LYS A 204 9.84 -9.83 -9.29
N PHE A 205 10.84 -9.45 -8.49
CA PHE A 205 10.62 -8.89 -7.16
C PHE A 205 9.79 -7.60 -7.26
N ILE A 206 10.23 -6.65 -8.09
CA ILE A 206 9.50 -5.40 -8.30
C ILE A 206 8.12 -5.65 -8.90
N GLU A 207 7.98 -6.57 -9.85
CA GLU A 207 6.68 -6.90 -10.44
C GLU A 207 5.71 -7.49 -9.42
N SER A 208 6.14 -8.50 -8.66
CA SER A 208 5.32 -9.14 -7.63
C SER A 208 4.93 -8.15 -6.52
N LEU A 209 5.86 -7.33 -6.04
CA LEU A 209 5.57 -6.26 -5.06
C LEU A 209 4.57 -5.24 -5.60
N THR A 210 4.74 -4.79 -6.85
CA THR A 210 3.80 -3.88 -7.54
C THR A 210 2.41 -4.48 -7.59
N ASN A 211 2.29 -5.76 -7.97
CA ASN A 211 1.00 -6.45 -8.10
C ASN A 211 0.24 -6.45 -6.77
N ARG A 212 0.94 -6.71 -5.66
CA ARG A 212 0.33 -6.72 -4.31
C ARG A 212 -0.16 -5.33 -3.92
N ILE A 213 0.71 -4.32 -3.99
CA ILE A 213 0.38 -2.94 -3.62
C ILE A 213 -0.78 -2.40 -4.45
N TYR A 214 -0.73 -2.60 -5.77
CA TYR A 214 -1.79 -2.17 -6.68
C TYR A 214 -3.13 -2.83 -6.33
N SER A 215 -3.14 -4.16 -6.14
CA SER A 215 -4.36 -4.92 -5.86
C SER A 215 -5.01 -4.49 -4.53
N ILE A 216 -4.21 -4.31 -3.47
CA ILE A 216 -4.71 -3.84 -2.18
C ILE A 216 -5.22 -2.41 -2.26
N ARG A 217 -4.47 -1.48 -2.88
CA ARG A 217 -4.90 -0.09 -3.08
C ARG A 217 -6.22 -0.04 -3.82
N CYS A 218 -6.34 -0.76 -4.93
CA CYS A 218 -7.57 -0.80 -5.72
C CYS A 218 -8.75 -1.33 -4.89
N SER A 219 -8.53 -2.38 -4.09
CA SER A 219 -9.57 -2.96 -3.23
C SER A 219 -10.04 -1.99 -2.14
N ILE A 220 -9.11 -1.21 -1.55
CA ILE A 220 -9.44 -0.24 -0.50
C ILE A 220 -10.14 1.01 -1.07
N VAL A 221 -9.69 1.50 -2.22
CA VAL A 221 -10.17 2.77 -2.79
C VAL A 221 -11.46 2.61 -3.59
N HIS A 222 -11.63 1.49 -4.30
CA HIS A 222 -12.81 1.26 -5.12
C HIS A 222 -13.88 0.51 -4.32
N SER A 223 -14.92 1.23 -3.95
CA SER A 223 -16.04 0.73 -3.15
C SER A 223 -17.24 0.25 -3.97
N ASN A 224 -17.23 0.47 -5.30
CA ASN A 224 -18.29 -0.02 -6.18
C ASN A 224 -18.03 -1.49 -6.56
N PRO A 225 -18.87 -2.46 -6.15
CA PRO A 225 -18.73 -3.86 -6.52
C PRO A 225 -18.99 -4.13 -8.02
N ASP A 226 -19.69 -3.22 -8.70
CA ASP A 226 -19.92 -3.26 -10.15
C ASP A 226 -18.79 -2.59 -10.95
N PHE A 227 -17.77 -2.05 -10.26
CA PHE A 227 -16.54 -1.64 -10.92
C PHE A 227 -15.94 -2.87 -11.59
N ASP A 228 -15.51 -2.73 -12.86
CA ASP A 228 -14.97 -3.81 -13.69
C ASP A 228 -14.14 -4.76 -12.83
N VAL A 229 -14.70 -5.94 -12.54
CA VAL A 229 -14.19 -6.83 -11.49
C VAL A 229 -12.81 -7.37 -11.84
N LYS A 230 -12.42 -7.24 -13.12
CA LYS A 230 -11.06 -7.47 -13.60
C LYS A 230 -10.04 -6.46 -13.05
N LYS A 231 -10.51 -5.31 -12.52
CA LYS A 231 -9.68 -4.20 -12.04
C LYS A 231 -9.62 -4.10 -10.52
N ALA A 232 -10.71 -4.36 -9.79
CA ALA A 232 -10.72 -4.30 -8.33
C ALA A 232 -11.88 -5.09 -7.71
N VAL A 233 -11.71 -5.57 -6.48
CA VAL A 233 -12.78 -6.10 -5.63
C VAL A 233 -12.83 -5.27 -4.34
N PRO A 234 -13.97 -4.68 -3.97
CA PRO A 234 -14.06 -3.85 -2.76
C PRO A 234 -13.61 -4.57 -1.49
N PHE A 235 -12.86 -3.87 -0.65
CA PHE A 235 -12.32 -4.39 0.60
C PHE A 235 -13.44 -4.67 1.61
N VAL A 236 -13.42 -5.87 2.20
CA VAL A 236 -14.32 -6.26 3.29
C VAL A 236 -13.53 -6.35 4.60
N ALA A 237 -13.88 -5.52 5.58
CA ALA A 237 -13.23 -5.46 6.89
C ALA A 237 -13.67 -6.60 7.83
N SER A 238 -13.42 -7.84 7.43
CA SER A 238 -13.51 -9.01 8.33
C SER A 238 -12.25 -9.10 9.20
N ASN A 239 -12.34 -9.78 10.34
CA ASN A 239 -11.18 -10.00 11.21
C ASN A 239 -10.02 -10.65 10.46
N GLU A 240 -10.31 -11.64 9.60
CA GLU A 240 -9.31 -12.34 8.81
C GLU A 240 -8.61 -11.42 7.80
N ASN A 241 -9.38 -10.60 7.06
CA ASN A 241 -8.83 -9.68 6.08
C ASN A 241 -8.02 -8.55 6.74
N ILE A 242 -8.44 -8.08 7.92
CA ILE A 242 -7.70 -7.08 8.68
C ILE A 242 -6.35 -7.63 9.16
N GLU A 243 -6.28 -8.89 9.62
CA GLU A 243 -4.99 -9.49 10.00
C GLU A 243 -4.05 -9.65 8.79
N LYS A 244 -4.57 -10.08 7.63
CA LYS A 244 -3.76 -10.14 6.40
C LYS A 244 -3.28 -8.76 5.97
N LEU A 245 -4.17 -7.76 6.00
CA LEU A 245 -3.85 -6.38 5.67
C LEU A 245 -2.75 -5.80 6.58
N ARG A 246 -2.67 -6.22 7.85
CA ARG A 246 -1.58 -5.79 8.74
C ARG A 246 -0.20 -6.18 8.21
N TYR A 247 -0.04 -7.37 7.64
CA TYR A 247 1.22 -7.74 6.99
C TYR A 247 1.52 -6.86 5.77
N GLU A 248 0.51 -6.59 4.92
CA GLU A 248 0.67 -5.68 3.78
C GLU A 248 1.04 -4.25 4.21
N ILE A 249 0.49 -3.79 5.34
CA ILE A 249 0.82 -2.48 5.91
C ILE A 249 2.29 -2.41 6.33
N GLU A 250 2.87 -3.48 6.89
CA GLU A 250 4.29 -3.50 7.26
C GLU A 250 5.19 -3.29 6.03
N ILE A 251 4.88 -3.93 4.90
CA ILE A 251 5.59 -3.69 3.63
C ILE A 251 5.38 -2.25 3.14
N MET A 252 4.14 -1.76 3.14
CA MET A 252 3.84 -0.43 2.63
C MET A 252 4.53 0.65 3.48
N MET A 253 4.58 0.46 4.80
CA MET A 253 5.34 1.29 5.73
C MET A 253 6.83 1.27 5.38
N GLU A 254 7.42 0.10 5.11
CA GLU A 254 8.84 0.03 4.77
C GLU A 254 9.16 0.70 3.43
N VAL A 255 8.34 0.46 2.40
CA VAL A 255 8.44 1.17 1.12
C VAL A 255 8.39 2.68 1.34
N ALA A 256 7.45 3.17 2.16
CA ALA A 256 7.33 4.58 2.49
C ALA A 256 8.59 5.15 3.18
N LYS A 257 9.14 4.45 4.18
CA LYS A 257 10.39 4.87 4.84
C LYS A 257 11.55 4.96 3.87
N THR A 258 11.74 3.94 3.04
CA THR A 258 12.85 3.88 2.07
C THR A 258 12.77 5.04 1.09
N ILE A 259 11.57 5.36 0.60
CA ILE A 259 11.35 6.52 -0.28
C ILE A 259 11.70 7.82 0.45
N ILE A 260 11.21 8.04 1.68
CA ILE A 260 11.51 9.26 2.45
C ILE A 260 13.03 9.40 2.65
N LEU A 261 13.72 8.31 3.04
CA LEU A 261 15.16 8.33 3.27
C LEU A 261 15.93 8.66 1.99
N LYS A 262 15.62 8.00 0.87
CA LYS A 262 16.30 8.19 -0.43
C LYS A 262 15.97 9.52 -1.12
N THR A 263 14.96 10.25 -0.65
CA THR A 263 14.53 11.55 -1.21
C THR A 263 14.94 12.76 -0.37
N THR A 264 15.64 12.52 0.75
CA THR A 264 16.22 13.57 1.58
C THR A 264 17.20 14.43 0.77
N GLU A 265 16.98 15.74 0.72
CA GLU A 265 17.94 16.66 0.12
C GLU A 265 19.23 16.67 0.96
N LYS A 266 20.38 16.50 0.29
CA LYS A 266 21.71 16.68 0.91
C LYS A 266 22.06 18.15 1.03
#